data_AF-H2RTW7-F1
#
_entry.id   AF-H2RTW7-F1
#
_cell.length_a   1.000
_cell.length_b   1.000
_cell.length_c   1.000
_cell.angle_alpha   90.00
_cell.angle_beta   90.00
_cell.angle_gamma   90.00
#
_symmetry.space_group_name_H-M   'P 1'
#
loop_
_entity.id
_entity.type
_entity.pdbx_description
1 polymer ?
#
loop_
_entity_poly.entity_id
_entity_poly.type
_entity_poly.pdbx_seq_one_letter_code
_entity_poly.pdbx_strand_id
1 'polypeptide(L)'
;MDQKIRFLVLLAAGLLCLNLIPICWAEDPVEDVLQEDLDVEDELDPGFVGAEEDEELEGDLQDEAPPTPKTPPVTYKAPEPMGEHYMAESFDRGTLDGWVMSSAKKEDADEDIAKYDGKWAVEEMKDSKLPGDKGLVLKSRAKHHAISTLLLRPFTFTTKPLIVQYEVSFQSGIDCGGAYVKLLSQTPDLDLDQFVDRTPYTIMFGPDKCGEDYKLHFIFRHKNPKTGEYEEKHAKKPDADLRTYYTDKKTHLYTLVLNPDNTFEVLVDQTVVNSGSLLSDMTPPVNPPAEIEDPEDHKPEDWDERPKIQDPTATKPDDWDEDAAAQIPDEAAVKPDGWLDEEPEYIGDPAAVRPDDWDEDMDGEWEAPQIPNPACEAAPGCGTWKRPMIDNPNYKGKWKPPMIDNPNYQGIWKPRKIPNPAYFEDLQPFKMTPFSAVGLELWSMTSDIFFDNFMITDDRNTADRWANDGWGLKKAAESAAESAAASAAEYKKTDEAQPDVKEEEEEEEAEEAEEAEPSGPGGYQLWLQLLCRP
;
A
#
# COMPACT_ATOMS: atom_id res chain seq x y z
N MET A 1 52.80 -37.92 40.27
CA MET A 1 51.98 -39.13 40.01
C MET A 1 50.59 -38.85 40.59
N ASP A 2 49.52 -39.33 39.95
CA ASP A 2 48.10 -39.15 40.34
C ASP A 2 47.27 -37.93 39.89
N GLN A 3 47.63 -37.29 38.77
CA GLN A 3 46.62 -36.56 37.96
C GLN A 3 46.73 -36.79 36.46
N LYS A 4 47.89 -37.24 35.96
CA LYS A 4 48.07 -37.62 34.53
C LYS A 4 47.60 -39.04 34.18
N ILE A 5 47.18 -39.84 35.18
CA ILE A 5 46.71 -41.23 34.97
C ILE A 5 45.18 -41.31 34.85
N ARG A 6 44.44 -40.26 35.26
CA ARG A 6 42.96 -40.25 35.18
C ARG A 6 42.40 -39.72 33.85
N PHE A 7 43.17 -38.95 33.08
CA PHE A 7 42.74 -38.46 31.76
C PHE A 7 43.02 -39.45 30.62
N LEU A 8 43.94 -40.40 30.81
CA LEU A 8 44.28 -41.43 29.82
C LEU A 8 43.36 -42.67 29.86
N VAL A 9 42.56 -42.82 30.91
CA VAL A 9 41.62 -43.95 31.09
C VAL A 9 40.23 -43.64 30.52
N LEU A 10 39.87 -42.37 30.32
CA LEU A 10 38.58 -41.97 29.72
C LEU A 10 38.60 -41.92 28.18
N LEU A 11 39.78 -41.88 27.56
CA LEU A 11 39.96 -41.93 26.10
C LEU A 11 40.02 -43.36 25.53
N ALA A 12 40.01 -44.39 26.38
CA ALA A 12 40.16 -45.80 25.98
C ALA A 12 38.84 -46.61 26.03
N ALA A 13 37.71 -46.00 26.39
CA ALA A 13 36.43 -46.70 26.59
C ALA A 13 35.37 -46.45 25.49
N GLY A 14 35.67 -45.64 24.46
CA GLY A 14 34.72 -45.33 23.37
C GLY A 14 35.01 -46.03 22.05
N LEU A 15 36.01 -46.90 21.99
CA LEU A 15 36.56 -47.43 20.73
C LEU A 15 36.69 -48.96 20.76
N LEU A 16 35.60 -49.68 21.07
CA LEU A 16 35.53 -51.14 20.86
C LEU A 16 34.09 -51.68 21.06
N CYS A 17 33.23 -51.50 20.06
CA CYS A 17 32.11 -52.41 19.79
C CYS A 17 32.15 -52.74 18.30
N LEU A 18 32.78 -53.88 18.03
CA LEU A 18 33.02 -54.50 16.73
C LEU A 18 31.73 -55.02 16.09
N ASN A 19 31.61 -54.76 14.78
CA ASN A 19 31.38 -55.73 13.71
C ASN A 19 30.67 -57.05 14.05
N LEU A 20 29.51 -57.30 13.42
CA LEU A 20 29.14 -58.61 12.90
C LEU A 20 28.27 -58.45 11.62
N ILE A 21 28.81 -58.93 10.50
CA ILE A 21 28.16 -59.18 9.20
C ILE A 21 27.50 -60.56 9.24
N PRO A 22 26.41 -60.80 8.48
CA PRO A 22 26.49 -61.81 7.42
C PRO A 22 25.79 -61.42 6.10
N ILE A 23 26.27 -62.09 5.05
CA ILE A 23 25.99 -62.01 3.61
C ILE A 23 24.76 -62.89 3.26
N CYS A 24 23.94 -62.50 2.27
CA CYS A 24 23.53 -63.32 1.08
C CYS A 24 22.22 -62.88 0.36
N TRP A 25 22.33 -62.79 -0.99
CA TRP A 25 21.36 -63.05 -2.08
C TRP A 25 20.32 -61.94 -2.37
N ALA A 26 20.38 -61.21 -3.50
CA ALA A 26 20.20 -61.55 -4.93
C ALA A 26 18.73 -61.46 -5.39
N GLU A 27 18.41 -60.46 -6.25
CA GLU A 27 17.45 -60.46 -7.37
C GLU A 27 17.37 -59.04 -8.00
N ASP A 28 17.84 -58.89 -9.25
CA ASP A 28 17.37 -57.91 -10.27
C ASP A 28 16.01 -58.42 -10.86
N PRO A 29 15.29 -57.82 -11.86
CA PRO A 29 15.57 -56.64 -12.72
C PRO A 29 14.34 -55.74 -13.05
N VAL A 30 14.54 -54.64 -13.80
CA VAL A 30 13.93 -54.25 -15.12
C VAL A 30 14.34 -52.79 -15.45
N GLU A 31 15.14 -52.50 -16.50
CA GLU A 31 14.78 -52.28 -17.94
C GLU A 31 13.69 -51.20 -18.13
N ASP A 32 13.84 -50.11 -18.89
CA ASP A 32 14.38 -49.85 -20.24
C ASP A 32 15.10 -48.46 -20.28
N VAL A 33 16.24 -48.19 -20.93
CA VAL A 33 16.62 -48.29 -22.37
C VAL A 33 15.76 -47.30 -23.20
N LEU A 34 16.29 -46.20 -23.74
CA LEU A 34 17.13 -46.19 -24.93
C LEU A 34 18.01 -44.92 -25.02
N GLN A 35 19.23 -45.20 -25.44
CA GLN A 35 20.25 -44.33 -25.97
C GLN A 35 20.23 -44.46 -27.50
N GLU A 36 20.61 -43.40 -28.23
CA GLU A 36 21.30 -43.43 -29.53
C GLU A 36 22.06 -42.09 -29.61
N ASP A 37 23.36 -42.04 -29.35
CA ASP A 37 24.52 -42.40 -30.21
C ASP A 37 24.81 -41.30 -31.27
N LEU A 38 25.93 -40.56 -31.10
CA LEU A 38 27.22 -40.69 -31.85
C LEU A 38 27.15 -39.95 -33.22
N ASP A 39 28.07 -39.12 -33.70
CA ASP A 39 29.54 -38.95 -33.64
C ASP A 39 29.84 -37.42 -33.93
N VAL A 40 30.86 -36.68 -33.43
CA VAL A 40 32.35 -36.78 -33.52
C VAL A 40 32.80 -36.87 -35.01
N GLU A 41 33.64 -36.04 -35.64
CA GLU A 41 34.57 -34.94 -35.30
C GLU A 41 35.02 -34.28 -36.62
N ASP A 42 35.90 -33.28 -36.49
CA ASP A 42 36.88 -32.72 -37.44
C ASP A 42 36.41 -31.69 -38.49
N GLU A 43 36.77 -30.41 -38.38
CA GLU A 43 38.08 -29.71 -38.41
C GLU A 43 38.47 -29.19 -39.81
N LEU A 44 39.03 -27.96 -39.80
CA LEU A 44 39.83 -27.26 -40.84
C LEU A 44 39.14 -26.27 -41.80
N ASP A 45 39.28 -24.99 -41.46
CA ASP A 45 39.45 -23.83 -42.35
C ASP A 45 40.82 -23.93 -43.08
N PRO A 46 40.96 -23.44 -44.34
CA PRO A 46 41.54 -22.10 -44.53
C PRO A 46 41.06 -21.33 -45.79
N GLY A 47 40.59 -20.10 -45.59
CA GLY A 47 41.12 -18.83 -46.15
C GLY A 47 41.24 -18.55 -47.67
N PHE A 48 40.99 -17.26 -48.00
CA PHE A 48 41.49 -16.47 -49.16
C PHE A 48 40.77 -16.78 -50.50
N VAL A 49 40.27 -15.85 -51.36
CA VAL A 49 40.73 -14.54 -51.84
C VAL A 49 39.58 -13.88 -52.65
N GLY A 50 39.46 -12.55 -52.63
CA GLY A 50 39.08 -11.62 -53.74
C GLY A 50 37.79 -11.84 -54.55
N ALA A 51 37.18 -10.88 -55.22
CA ALA A 51 37.35 -9.44 -55.42
C ALA A 51 36.13 -9.00 -56.27
N GLU A 52 35.75 -7.72 -56.17
CA GLU A 52 35.11 -6.88 -57.21
C GLU A 52 33.65 -7.24 -57.59
N GLU A 53 32.67 -6.42 -57.18
CA GLU A 53 32.17 -5.22 -57.89
C GLU A 53 31.67 -5.53 -59.31
N ASP A 54 30.35 -5.48 -59.51
CA ASP A 54 29.73 -4.61 -60.51
C ASP A 54 28.19 -4.60 -60.39
N GLU A 55 27.67 -3.38 -60.50
CA GLU A 55 26.26 -2.97 -60.44
C GLU A 55 25.44 -3.51 -61.62
N GLU A 56 24.13 -3.73 -61.42
CA GLU A 56 23.12 -3.04 -62.26
C GLU A 56 21.70 -3.17 -61.68
N LEU A 57 21.02 -2.02 -61.71
CA LEU A 57 19.68 -1.67 -61.27
C LEU A 57 18.55 -2.51 -61.89
N GLU A 58 17.57 -2.91 -61.07
CA GLU A 58 16.15 -2.77 -61.39
C GLU A 58 15.37 -2.37 -60.13
N GLY A 59 14.58 -1.31 -60.25
CA GLY A 59 13.83 -0.69 -59.17
C GLY A 59 12.45 -1.30 -58.99
N ASP A 60 12.04 -1.45 -57.74
CA ASP A 60 10.65 -1.60 -57.34
C ASP A 60 10.30 -0.48 -56.35
N LEU A 61 9.35 0.35 -56.77
CA LEU A 61 8.70 1.37 -55.97
C LEU A 61 7.70 0.68 -55.04
N GLN A 62 8.00 0.61 -53.75
CA GLN A 62 7.02 0.43 -52.69
C GLN A 62 6.94 1.71 -51.86
N ASP A 63 5.72 2.21 -51.71
CA ASP A 63 5.33 3.37 -50.92
C ASP A 63 5.81 3.23 -49.47
N GLU A 64 6.93 3.87 -49.15
CA GLU A 64 7.37 4.10 -47.77
C GLU A 64 6.58 5.27 -47.18
N ALA A 65 5.75 4.96 -46.18
CA ALA A 65 5.22 5.96 -45.27
C ALA A 65 6.38 6.77 -44.62
N PRO A 66 6.22 8.08 -44.38
CA PRO A 66 7.32 8.89 -43.87
C PRO A 66 7.77 8.36 -42.50
N PRO A 67 9.10 8.24 -42.25
CA PRO A 67 9.60 7.75 -40.99
C PRO A 67 9.17 8.70 -39.87
N THR A 68 8.48 8.16 -38.88
CA THR A 68 8.26 8.83 -37.60
C THR A 68 9.63 9.29 -37.07
N PRO A 69 9.76 10.53 -36.58
CA PRO A 69 11.04 10.99 -36.07
C PRO A 69 11.38 10.14 -34.84
N LYS A 70 12.35 9.23 -35.00
CA LYS A 70 12.98 8.54 -33.88
C LYS A 70 13.63 9.62 -33.03
N THR A 71 12.99 9.96 -31.92
CA THR A 71 13.62 10.72 -30.83
C THR A 71 14.97 10.05 -30.54
N PRO A 72 16.08 10.81 -30.48
CA PRO A 72 17.38 10.23 -30.22
C PRO A 72 17.31 9.48 -28.88
N PRO A 73 17.78 8.21 -28.81
CA PRO A 73 17.77 7.46 -27.57
C PRO A 73 18.61 8.23 -26.56
N VAL A 74 17.98 8.67 -25.47
CA VAL A 74 18.68 9.29 -24.35
C VAL A 74 19.65 8.23 -23.84
N THR A 75 20.94 8.42 -24.13
CA THR A 75 21.97 7.49 -23.72
C THR A 75 22.22 7.73 -22.23
N TYR A 76 21.83 6.78 -21.40
CA TYR A 76 22.06 6.85 -19.97
C TYR A 76 23.56 6.91 -19.68
N LYS A 77 23.95 7.84 -18.81
CA LYS A 77 25.31 7.93 -18.27
C LYS A 77 25.18 7.81 -16.76
N ALA A 78 25.94 6.89 -16.17
CA ALA A 78 26.08 6.74 -14.73
C ALA A 78 26.32 8.11 -14.07
N PRO A 79 25.53 8.52 -13.07
CA PRO A 79 25.74 9.76 -12.37
C PRO A 79 27.07 9.72 -11.61
N GLU A 80 27.87 10.78 -11.74
CA GLU A 80 29.15 10.89 -11.03
C GLU A 80 28.98 11.83 -9.83
N PRO A 81 29.35 11.39 -8.60
CA PRO A 81 29.13 12.22 -7.42
C PRO A 81 30.11 13.40 -7.41
N MET A 82 29.62 14.59 -7.78
CA MET A 82 30.40 15.83 -7.75
C MET A 82 30.19 16.57 -6.43
N GLY A 83 31.05 16.32 -5.44
CA GLY A 83 31.05 17.03 -4.17
C GLY A 83 31.47 16.14 -3.00
N GLU A 84 31.47 16.70 -1.79
CA GLU A 84 31.63 15.90 -0.59
C GLU A 84 30.37 15.03 -0.37
N HIS A 85 30.59 13.73 -0.23
CA HIS A 85 29.54 12.77 0.03
C HIS A 85 30.05 11.71 1.02
N TYR A 86 29.11 11.10 1.72
CA TYR A 86 29.36 10.04 2.69
C TYR A 86 29.05 8.67 2.07
N MET A 87 28.12 8.65 1.12
CA MET A 87 27.72 7.50 0.32
C MET A 87 27.10 8.01 -0.98
N ALA A 88 27.42 7.33 -2.09
CA ALA A 88 26.79 7.50 -3.39
C ALA A 88 26.77 6.12 -4.06
N GLU A 89 25.59 5.58 -4.33
CA GLU A 89 25.41 4.26 -4.94
C GLU A 89 24.29 4.33 -5.99
N SER A 90 24.62 3.98 -7.23
CA SER A 90 23.73 3.96 -8.40
C SER A 90 23.61 2.56 -9.02
N PHE A 91 24.28 1.53 -8.47
CA PHE A 91 24.23 0.13 -8.93
C PHE A 91 24.54 -0.14 -10.42
N ASP A 92 25.03 0.86 -11.17
CA ASP A 92 25.39 0.76 -12.59
C ASP A 92 26.45 -0.31 -12.88
N ARG A 93 27.25 -0.65 -11.86
CA ARG A 93 28.27 -1.72 -11.94
C ARG A 93 27.65 -3.11 -12.09
N GLY A 94 26.36 -3.25 -11.78
CA GLY A 94 25.61 -4.51 -11.90
C GLY A 94 25.97 -5.56 -10.84
N THR A 95 26.73 -5.18 -9.81
CA THR A 95 27.16 -6.07 -8.71
C THR A 95 26.72 -5.49 -7.37
N LEU A 96 26.54 -6.36 -6.38
CA LEU A 96 26.27 -5.99 -4.98
C LEU A 96 27.57 -5.74 -4.20
N ASP A 97 28.61 -5.24 -4.87
CA ASP A 97 29.93 -5.08 -4.25
C ASP A 97 29.87 -4.03 -3.15
N GLY A 98 30.16 -4.43 -1.91
CA GLY A 98 30.08 -3.56 -0.73
C GLY A 98 28.75 -3.64 0.04
N TRP A 99 27.78 -4.40 -0.47
CA TRP A 99 26.55 -4.71 0.25
C TRP A 99 26.63 -6.09 0.91
N VAL A 100 26.26 -6.13 2.19
CA VAL A 100 26.28 -7.31 3.04
C VAL A 100 24.84 -7.72 3.32
N MET A 101 24.49 -8.93 2.92
CA MET A 101 23.20 -9.54 3.25
C MET A 101 23.25 -10.08 4.68
N SER A 102 22.20 -9.85 5.45
CA SER A 102 22.15 -10.40 6.80
C SER A 102 21.97 -11.91 6.77
N SER A 103 22.72 -12.60 7.63
CA SER A 103 22.57 -14.02 7.95
C SER A 103 22.00 -14.24 9.35
N ALA A 104 21.39 -13.20 9.93
CA ALA A 104 20.88 -13.24 11.29
C ALA A 104 19.73 -14.24 11.45
N LYS A 105 19.79 -14.98 12.57
CA LYS A 105 18.84 -16.05 12.90
C LYS A 105 17.68 -15.52 13.75
N LYS A 106 16.54 -16.19 13.71
CA LYS A 106 15.39 -15.87 14.57
C LYS A 106 15.67 -16.45 15.97
N GLU A 107 15.66 -15.61 17.01
CA GLU A 107 15.96 -16.05 18.39
C GLU A 107 14.94 -17.08 18.94
N ASP A 108 13.74 -17.18 18.35
CA ASP A 108 12.61 -18.01 18.83
C ASP A 108 12.14 -19.09 17.84
N ALA A 109 12.96 -19.51 16.87
CA ALA A 109 12.61 -20.60 15.93
C ALA A 109 13.75 -21.60 15.75
N ASP A 110 13.41 -22.79 15.25
CA ASP A 110 14.36 -23.88 14.95
C ASP A 110 15.59 -23.35 14.18
N GLU A 111 16.77 -23.89 14.52
CA GLU A 111 18.11 -23.39 14.16
C GLU A 111 18.38 -23.26 12.63
N ASP A 112 17.46 -23.76 11.80
CA ASP A 112 17.52 -23.84 10.34
C ASP A 112 16.67 -22.79 9.60
N ILE A 113 15.85 -21.98 10.29
CA ILE A 113 15.02 -20.95 9.65
C ILE A 113 15.68 -19.57 9.81
N ALA A 114 16.35 -19.11 8.75
CA ALA A 114 16.84 -17.74 8.66
C ALA A 114 15.67 -16.75 8.83
N LYS A 115 15.81 -15.75 9.71
CA LYS A 115 14.79 -14.71 9.90
C LYS A 115 14.63 -13.87 8.62
N TYR A 116 15.73 -13.71 7.88
CA TYR A 116 15.86 -12.93 6.66
C TYR A 116 16.25 -13.85 5.51
N ASP A 117 15.27 -14.38 4.79
CA ASP A 117 15.43 -15.32 3.68
C ASP A 117 15.06 -14.71 2.32
N GLY A 118 14.91 -13.39 2.30
CA GLY A 118 14.60 -12.58 1.14
C GLY A 118 15.79 -12.42 0.18
N LYS A 119 15.53 -12.60 -1.12
CA LYS A 119 16.53 -12.48 -2.19
C LYS A 119 16.56 -11.07 -2.79
N TRP A 120 17.77 -10.57 -2.97
CA TRP A 120 18.07 -9.32 -3.68
C TRP A 120 18.70 -9.62 -5.04
N ALA A 121 18.39 -8.81 -6.03
CA ALA A 121 19.02 -8.85 -7.36
C ALA A 121 19.35 -7.44 -7.83
N VAL A 122 20.38 -7.28 -8.66
CA VAL A 122 20.66 -6.02 -9.36
C VAL A 122 20.23 -6.20 -10.80
N GLU A 123 19.12 -5.56 -11.16
CA GLU A 123 18.50 -5.69 -12.48
C GLU A 123 17.93 -4.34 -12.95
N GLU A 124 17.64 -4.25 -14.24
CA GLU A 124 16.92 -3.11 -14.81
C GLU A 124 15.43 -3.20 -14.45
N MET A 125 14.73 -2.06 -14.43
CA MET A 125 13.28 -2.05 -14.25
C MET A 125 12.57 -2.82 -15.38
N LYS A 126 11.49 -3.54 -15.06
CA LYS A 126 10.68 -4.31 -16.04
C LYS A 126 10.20 -3.43 -17.20
N ASP A 127 9.82 -2.19 -16.90
CA ASP A 127 9.35 -1.20 -17.87
C ASP A 127 10.39 -0.08 -18.11
N SER A 128 11.69 -0.40 -18.01
CA SER A 128 12.74 0.62 -18.13
C SER A 128 12.64 1.39 -19.46
N LYS A 129 12.61 2.72 -19.35
CA LYS A 129 12.71 3.65 -20.49
C LYS A 129 14.14 4.12 -20.73
N LEU A 130 15.07 3.73 -19.86
CA LEU A 130 16.49 4.06 -19.90
C LEU A 130 17.32 2.77 -19.82
N PRO A 131 17.76 2.20 -20.96
CA PRO A 131 18.56 0.99 -20.95
C PRO A 131 19.92 1.26 -20.30
N GLY A 132 20.34 0.38 -19.39
CA GLY A 132 21.59 0.49 -18.63
C GLY A 132 21.45 1.03 -17.19
N ASP A 133 20.29 1.56 -16.82
CA ASP A 133 19.97 1.95 -15.44
C ASP A 133 19.56 0.71 -14.64
N LYS A 134 20.43 0.29 -13.72
CA LYS A 134 20.23 -0.89 -12.87
C LYS A 134 20.03 -0.43 -11.44
N GLY A 135 19.19 -1.15 -10.70
CA GLY A 135 18.96 -0.88 -9.29
C GLY A 135 18.85 -2.16 -8.49
N LEU A 136 18.81 -1.97 -7.17
CA LEU A 136 18.61 -3.05 -6.22
C LEU A 136 17.13 -3.42 -6.18
N VAL A 137 16.81 -4.67 -6.51
CA VAL A 137 15.43 -5.17 -6.56
C VAL A 137 15.19 -6.24 -5.52
N LEU A 138 14.11 -6.05 -4.76
CA LEU A 138 13.57 -7.02 -3.82
C LEU A 138 12.71 -8.05 -4.57
N LYS A 139 13.16 -9.30 -4.70
CA LYS A 139 12.47 -10.31 -5.54
C LYS A 139 11.49 -11.20 -4.79
N SER A 140 11.65 -11.37 -3.48
CA SER A 140 10.88 -12.39 -2.77
C SER A 140 9.59 -11.85 -2.16
N ARG A 141 8.50 -12.61 -2.29
CA ARG A 141 7.18 -12.25 -1.76
C ARG A 141 7.01 -12.78 -0.33
N ALA A 142 6.41 -11.99 0.56
CA ALA A 142 6.05 -12.36 1.93
C ALA A 142 7.25 -12.82 2.78
N LYS A 143 8.42 -12.21 2.56
CA LYS A 143 9.67 -12.52 3.26
C LYS A 143 10.29 -11.27 3.87
N HIS A 144 11.10 -11.46 4.90
CA HIS A 144 11.92 -10.40 5.45
C HIS A 144 13.22 -10.32 4.67
N HIS A 145 13.62 -9.10 4.32
CA HIS A 145 14.82 -8.80 3.58
C HIS A 145 15.70 -7.89 4.43
N ALA A 146 16.97 -8.23 4.54
CA ALA A 146 17.95 -7.44 5.27
C ALA A 146 19.24 -7.35 4.45
N ILE A 147 19.61 -6.14 4.05
CA ILE A 147 20.87 -5.86 3.38
C ILE A 147 21.43 -4.52 3.89
N SER A 148 22.73 -4.42 4.03
CA SER A 148 23.37 -3.22 4.58
C SER A 148 24.72 -2.93 3.96
N THR A 149 25.18 -1.70 4.07
CA THR A 149 26.48 -1.27 3.54
C THR A 149 27.11 -0.21 4.45
N LEU A 150 28.44 -0.20 4.50
CA LEU A 150 29.20 0.80 5.26
C LEU A 150 29.31 2.11 4.47
N LEU A 151 29.25 3.22 5.18
CA LEU A 151 29.58 4.53 4.61
C LEU A 151 31.09 4.63 4.33
N LEU A 152 31.46 5.54 3.41
CA LEU A 152 32.86 5.90 3.17
C LEU A 152 33.51 6.50 4.43
N ARG A 153 32.74 7.27 5.19
CA ARG A 153 33.13 7.89 6.46
C ARG A 153 31.91 8.01 7.38
N PRO A 154 32.06 7.83 8.72
CA PRO A 154 30.95 8.03 9.65
C PRO A 154 30.42 9.47 9.60
N PHE A 155 29.09 9.62 9.65
CA PHE A 155 28.45 10.93 9.73
C PHE A 155 28.26 11.33 11.19
N THR A 156 28.62 12.58 11.53
CA THR A 156 28.50 13.12 12.89
C THR A 156 27.62 14.37 12.90
N PHE A 157 26.64 14.40 13.79
CA PHE A 157 25.70 15.51 13.92
C PHE A 157 26.32 16.65 14.73
N THR A 158 26.97 17.57 14.04
CA THR A 158 27.66 18.72 14.66
C THR A 158 27.09 20.04 14.16
N THR A 159 27.61 20.56 13.05
CA THR A 159 27.21 21.86 12.47
C THR A 159 26.72 21.75 11.03
N LYS A 160 26.94 20.59 10.39
CA LYS A 160 26.58 20.32 9.00
C LYS A 160 25.20 19.70 8.94
N PRO A 161 24.33 20.05 7.97
CA PRO A 161 23.04 19.38 7.81
C PRO A 161 23.26 17.95 7.30
N LEU A 162 22.27 17.10 7.50
CA LEU A 162 22.21 15.76 6.94
C LEU A 162 21.21 15.76 5.79
N ILE A 163 21.64 15.26 4.63
CA ILE A 163 20.77 15.05 3.48
C ILE A 163 20.86 13.59 3.08
N VAL A 164 19.72 12.90 3.05
CA VAL A 164 19.59 11.51 2.62
C VAL A 164 18.59 11.46 1.49
N GLN A 165 19.00 10.88 0.37
CA GLN A 165 18.18 10.76 -0.81
C GLN A 165 18.29 9.36 -1.42
N TYR A 166 17.18 8.83 -1.90
CA TYR A 166 17.14 7.59 -2.67
C TYR A 166 15.83 7.48 -3.44
N GLU A 167 15.82 6.60 -4.43
CA GLU A 167 14.67 6.35 -5.29
C GLU A 167 14.00 5.03 -4.91
N VAL A 168 12.67 5.03 -5.00
CA VAL A 168 11.87 3.81 -4.87
C VAL A 168 10.85 3.76 -5.99
N SER A 169 10.76 2.59 -6.64
CA SER A 169 9.69 2.29 -7.59
C SER A 169 8.99 0.99 -7.22
N PHE A 170 7.66 1.06 -7.11
CA PHE A 170 6.81 -0.11 -6.85
C PHE A 170 6.29 -0.68 -8.18
N GLN A 171 7.13 -1.43 -8.90
CA GLN A 171 6.84 -1.88 -10.28
C GLN A 171 5.52 -2.67 -10.40
N SER A 172 5.23 -3.53 -9.43
CA SER A 172 3.99 -4.34 -9.41
C SER A 172 2.85 -3.66 -8.64
N GLY A 173 3.07 -2.46 -8.11
CA GLY A 173 2.28 -1.89 -7.01
C GLY A 173 2.61 -2.54 -5.67
N ILE A 174 2.18 -1.91 -4.58
CA ILE A 174 2.41 -2.38 -3.20
C ILE A 174 1.09 -2.50 -2.45
N ASP A 175 0.83 -3.67 -1.85
CA ASP A 175 -0.36 -3.90 -1.02
C ASP A 175 -0.04 -3.66 0.46
N CYS A 176 0.99 -4.36 0.94
CA CYS A 176 1.51 -4.20 2.28
C CYS A 176 3.01 -4.52 2.29
N GLY A 177 3.83 -3.52 2.59
CA GLY A 177 5.28 -3.61 2.69
C GLY A 177 5.96 -2.26 2.90
N GLY A 178 7.18 -2.32 3.42
CA GLY A 178 8.04 -1.15 3.62
C GLY A 178 9.09 -1.02 2.52
N ALA A 179 9.49 0.23 2.25
CA ALA A 179 10.64 0.58 1.41
C ALA A 179 11.45 1.72 2.04
N TYR A 180 11.59 1.69 3.37
CA TYR A 180 12.35 2.65 4.16
C TYR A 180 13.81 2.24 4.35
N VAL A 181 14.68 3.23 4.52
CA VAL A 181 16.09 3.04 4.89
C VAL A 181 16.28 3.23 6.39
N LYS A 182 17.19 2.46 6.99
CA LYS A 182 17.67 2.62 8.37
C LYS A 182 19.13 3.07 8.35
N LEU A 183 19.43 4.18 9.01
CA LEU A 183 20.80 4.64 9.23
C LEU A 183 21.32 4.02 10.54
N LEU A 184 22.23 3.06 10.45
CA LEU A 184 22.68 2.25 11.59
C LEU A 184 23.67 3.04 12.46
N SER A 185 23.38 3.13 13.76
CA SER A 185 24.20 3.87 14.72
C SER A 185 25.62 3.33 14.77
N GLN A 186 26.58 4.23 14.92
CA GLN A 186 27.98 3.86 15.07
C GLN A 186 28.19 3.24 16.46
N THR A 187 28.32 1.92 16.50
CA THR A 187 28.71 1.16 17.69
C THR A 187 29.99 0.36 17.40
N PRO A 188 30.84 0.11 18.40
CA PRO A 188 32.03 -0.73 18.22
C PRO A 188 31.67 -2.18 17.86
N ASP A 189 30.47 -2.63 18.24
CA ASP A 189 29.95 -3.98 18.00
C ASP A 189 29.04 -4.05 16.76
N LEU A 190 29.10 -3.07 15.84
CA LEU A 190 28.29 -3.08 14.63
C LEU A 190 28.78 -4.17 13.68
N ASP A 191 28.04 -5.28 13.66
CA ASP A 191 28.22 -6.37 12.70
C ASP A 191 27.09 -6.33 11.65
N LEU A 192 27.46 -6.17 10.39
CA LEU A 192 26.53 -6.10 9.27
C LEU A 192 25.95 -7.47 8.91
N ASP A 193 26.70 -8.56 9.18
CA ASP A 193 26.23 -9.91 8.94
C ASP A 193 25.06 -10.28 9.88
N GLN A 194 25.02 -9.65 11.07
CA GLN A 194 23.99 -9.84 12.10
C GLN A 194 22.97 -8.70 12.16
N PHE A 195 22.67 -8.08 11.01
CA PHE A 195 21.67 -7.02 10.93
C PHE A 195 20.23 -7.53 11.17
N VAL A 196 19.58 -7.06 12.24
CA VAL A 196 18.23 -7.45 12.67
C VAL A 196 17.35 -6.24 12.96
N ASP A 197 16.05 -6.47 13.15
CA ASP A 197 15.06 -5.48 13.60
C ASP A 197 15.47 -4.70 14.86
N ARG A 198 16.12 -5.36 15.83
CA ARG A 198 16.60 -4.74 17.08
C ARG A 198 17.94 -3.99 16.93
N THR A 199 18.60 -4.04 15.77
CA THR A 199 19.89 -3.38 15.57
C THR A 199 19.73 -1.87 15.79
N PRO A 200 20.59 -1.24 16.60
CA PRO A 200 20.45 0.17 16.91
C PRO A 200 20.66 1.03 15.67
N TYR A 201 19.63 1.78 15.32
CA TYR A 201 19.66 2.79 14.27
C TYR A 201 19.52 4.20 14.87
N THR A 202 19.91 5.21 14.10
CA THR A 202 19.78 6.63 14.46
C THR A 202 18.53 7.22 13.82
N ILE A 203 18.35 7.01 12.51
CA ILE A 203 17.21 7.51 11.72
C ILE A 203 16.64 6.36 10.90
N MET A 204 15.31 6.28 10.82
CA MET A 204 14.58 5.49 9.85
C MET A 204 13.77 6.45 8.98
N PHE A 205 13.93 6.35 7.66
CA PHE A 205 13.31 7.27 6.72
C PHE A 205 12.81 6.53 5.49
N GLY A 206 11.56 6.77 5.08
CA GLY A 206 11.06 6.29 3.80
C GLY A 206 9.61 5.81 3.75
N PRO A 207 9.13 5.45 2.55
CA PRO A 207 7.75 5.03 2.34
C PRO A 207 7.47 3.65 2.96
N ASP A 208 6.30 3.54 3.56
CA ASP A 208 5.72 2.30 4.07
C ASP A 208 4.22 2.31 3.80
N LYS A 209 3.69 1.19 3.35
CA LYS A 209 2.25 1.05 3.10
C LYS A 209 1.79 -0.27 3.65
N CYS A 210 0.64 -0.27 4.34
CA CYS A 210 -0.09 -1.49 4.56
C CYS A 210 -1.59 -1.28 4.45
N GLY A 211 -2.22 -1.89 3.45
CA GLY A 211 -3.64 -1.71 3.15
C GLY A 211 -3.93 -0.28 2.70
N GLU A 212 -4.76 0.44 3.46
CA GLU A 212 -5.11 1.84 3.20
C GLU A 212 -4.26 2.85 3.97
N ASP A 213 -3.32 2.39 4.81
CA ASP A 213 -2.43 3.26 5.56
C ASP A 213 -1.16 3.55 4.74
N TYR A 214 -1.10 4.75 4.17
CA TYR A 214 0.06 5.28 3.45
C TYR A 214 0.88 6.14 4.42
N LYS A 215 2.11 5.71 4.71
CA LYS A 215 2.99 6.37 5.68
C LYS A 215 4.35 6.67 5.04
N LEU A 216 4.84 7.87 5.29
CA LEU A 216 6.23 8.24 5.05
C LEU A 216 6.90 8.35 6.41
N HIS A 217 7.65 7.32 6.80
CA HIS A 217 8.33 7.29 8.08
C HIS A 217 9.45 8.32 8.09
N PHE A 218 9.48 9.14 9.12
CA PHE A 218 10.68 9.82 9.56
C PHE A 218 10.73 9.64 11.08
N ILE A 219 11.61 8.74 11.51
CA ILE A 219 11.76 8.35 12.90
C ILE A 219 13.21 8.57 13.27
N PHE A 220 13.47 9.18 14.40
CA PHE A 220 14.81 9.21 14.97
C PHE A 220 14.81 8.71 16.40
N ARG A 221 15.94 8.14 16.81
CA ARG A 221 16.12 7.62 18.16
C ARG A 221 16.78 8.68 19.02
N HIS A 222 16.02 9.22 19.96
CA HIS A 222 16.50 10.19 20.92
C HIS A 222 16.98 9.50 22.19
N LYS A 223 18.19 9.82 22.63
CA LYS A 223 18.72 9.33 23.89
C LYS A 223 18.26 10.26 25.02
N ASN A 224 17.46 9.72 25.94
CA ASN A 224 17.03 10.46 27.12
C ASN A 224 18.26 10.87 27.96
N PRO A 225 18.48 12.16 28.23
CA PRO A 225 19.65 12.64 28.96
C PRO A 225 19.64 12.25 30.45
N LYS A 226 18.47 11.95 31.02
CA LYS A 226 18.33 11.51 32.43
C LYS A 226 18.48 10.00 32.60
N THR A 227 17.71 9.22 31.82
CA THR A 227 17.68 7.76 31.97
C THR A 227 18.74 7.05 31.14
N GLY A 228 19.23 7.70 30.07
CA GLY A 228 20.16 7.11 29.10
C GLY A 228 19.50 6.13 28.12
N GLU A 229 18.20 5.91 28.24
CA GLU A 229 17.42 5.04 27.36
C GLU A 229 17.15 5.72 26.01
N TYR A 230 17.03 4.91 24.95
CA TYR A 230 16.68 5.39 23.62
C TYR A 230 15.19 5.27 23.40
N GLU A 231 14.56 6.37 23.00
CA GLU A 231 13.15 6.43 22.64
C GLU A 231 13.00 6.81 21.17
N GLU A 232 12.09 6.14 20.47
CA GLU A 232 11.76 6.42 19.08
C GLU A 232 10.79 7.61 19.00
N LYS A 233 11.16 8.62 18.22
CA LYS A 233 10.38 9.84 18.02
C LYS A 233 9.92 9.85 16.57
N HIS A 234 8.60 9.81 16.35
CA HIS A 234 8.00 9.77 15.02
C HIS A 234 7.59 11.17 14.59
N ALA A 235 7.94 11.56 13.38
CA ALA A 235 7.41 12.78 12.79
C ALA A 235 5.89 12.65 12.60
N LYS A 236 5.19 13.77 12.76
CA LYS A 236 3.76 13.85 12.41
C LYS A 236 3.56 13.50 10.93
N LYS A 237 2.43 12.86 10.64
CA LYS A 237 2.04 12.53 9.27
C LYS A 237 1.98 13.82 8.42
N PRO A 238 2.46 13.78 7.16
CA PRO A 238 2.31 14.92 6.26
C PRO A 238 0.83 15.18 5.93
N ASP A 239 0.48 16.44 5.69
CA ASP A 239 -0.86 16.83 5.24
C ASP A 239 -1.10 16.53 3.74
N ALA A 240 -0.04 16.26 2.99
CA ALA A 240 -0.11 15.93 1.58
C ALA A 240 -0.69 14.53 1.33
N ASP A 241 -1.46 14.37 0.26
CA ASP A 241 -1.93 13.05 -0.18
C ASP A 241 -0.75 12.26 -0.76
N LEU A 242 -0.40 11.17 -0.08
CA LEU A 242 0.69 10.30 -0.47
C LEU A 242 0.25 9.16 -1.39
N ARG A 243 -1.06 8.96 -1.61
CA ARG A 243 -1.60 7.77 -2.29
C ARG A 243 -1.05 7.56 -3.70
N THR A 244 -0.84 8.64 -4.44
CA THR A 244 -0.39 8.59 -5.84
C THR A 244 0.97 7.90 -5.95
N TYR A 245 1.90 8.22 -5.05
CA TYR A 245 3.29 7.73 -5.08
C TYR A 245 3.44 6.21 -4.85
N TYR A 246 2.39 5.54 -4.38
CA TYR A 246 2.39 4.08 -4.14
C TYR A 246 1.58 3.31 -5.18
N THR A 247 0.83 4.00 -6.04
CA THR A 247 -0.16 3.38 -6.95
C THR A 247 0.11 3.62 -8.42
N ASP A 248 0.84 4.67 -8.79
CA ASP A 248 1.15 5.01 -10.17
C ASP A 248 2.24 4.13 -10.82
N LYS A 249 2.92 3.29 -10.03
CA LYS A 249 4.00 2.37 -10.44
C LYS A 249 5.21 3.09 -11.06
N LYS A 250 5.37 4.37 -10.75
CA LYS A 250 6.50 5.19 -11.23
C LYS A 250 7.64 5.21 -10.22
N THR A 251 8.77 5.74 -10.67
CA THR A 251 9.94 5.96 -9.82
C THR A 251 9.82 7.28 -9.09
N HIS A 252 9.79 7.25 -7.76
CA HIS A 252 9.75 8.44 -6.92
C HIS A 252 11.04 8.64 -6.15
N LEU A 253 11.40 9.91 -6.00
CA LEU A 253 12.59 10.33 -5.28
C LEU A 253 12.20 10.77 -3.86
N TYR A 254 12.79 10.17 -2.84
CA TYR A 254 12.57 10.52 -1.44
C TYR A 254 13.82 11.21 -0.89
N THR A 255 13.65 12.45 -0.42
CA THR A 255 14.74 13.25 0.14
C THR A 255 14.39 13.71 1.55
N LEU A 256 15.26 13.44 2.51
CA LEU A 256 15.22 13.97 3.87
C LEU A 256 16.33 15.01 4.02
N VAL A 257 15.96 16.22 4.42
CA VAL A 257 16.89 17.29 4.79
C VAL A 257 16.71 17.58 6.28
N LEU A 258 17.77 17.40 7.05
CA LEU A 258 17.79 17.69 8.47
C LEU A 258 18.85 18.75 8.79
N ASN A 259 18.40 19.89 9.28
CA ASN A 259 19.24 21.05 9.54
C ASN A 259 19.72 21.09 11.00
N PRO A 260 20.89 21.71 11.26
CA PRO A 260 21.46 21.84 12.60
C PRO A 260 20.65 22.76 13.53
N ASP A 261 19.68 23.51 13.00
CA ASP A 261 18.73 24.34 13.76
C ASP A 261 17.53 23.54 14.31
N ASN A 262 17.57 22.20 14.20
CA ASN A 262 16.48 21.27 14.55
C ASN A 262 15.25 21.36 13.62
N THR A 263 15.38 21.97 12.43
CA THR A 263 14.33 21.90 11.41
C THR A 263 14.57 20.70 10.49
N PHE A 264 13.49 20.14 9.97
CA PHE A 264 13.54 19.08 8.97
C PHE A 264 12.58 19.39 7.83
N GLU A 265 12.96 18.97 6.64
CA GLU A 265 12.14 19.00 5.43
C GLU A 265 12.17 17.60 4.80
N VAL A 266 11.01 17.10 4.43
CA VAL A 266 10.86 15.86 3.66
C VAL A 266 10.31 16.25 2.31
N LEU A 267 11.07 15.91 1.27
CA LEU A 267 10.71 16.15 -0.11
C LEU A 267 10.43 14.81 -0.79
N VAL A 268 9.38 14.78 -1.59
CA VAL A 268 9.09 13.71 -2.54
C VAL A 268 9.09 14.34 -3.93
N ASP A 269 9.86 13.80 -4.87
CA ASP A 269 9.97 14.31 -6.24
C ASP A 269 10.38 15.79 -6.30
N GLN A 270 11.29 16.20 -5.41
CA GLN A 270 11.73 17.59 -5.17
C GLN A 270 10.63 18.55 -4.66
N THR A 271 9.45 18.04 -4.31
CA THR A 271 8.35 18.81 -3.71
C THR A 271 8.30 18.58 -2.20
N VAL A 272 8.24 19.64 -1.41
CA VAL A 272 8.16 19.54 0.06
C VAL A 272 6.80 18.99 0.46
N VAL A 273 6.76 17.77 1.01
CA VAL A 273 5.53 17.11 1.50
C VAL A 273 5.36 17.26 3.01
N ASN A 274 6.47 17.41 3.74
CA ASN A 274 6.46 17.60 5.18
C ASN A 274 7.58 18.57 5.57
N SER A 275 7.30 19.43 6.56
CA SER A 275 8.30 20.32 7.14
C SER A 275 7.93 20.58 8.59
N GLY A 276 8.92 20.65 9.47
CA GLY A 276 8.67 20.94 10.88
C GLY A 276 9.94 21.10 11.69
N SER A 277 9.78 21.10 13.01
CA SER A 277 10.91 21.05 13.94
C SER A 277 10.90 19.75 14.74
N LEU A 278 12.10 19.22 15.01
CA LEU A 278 12.29 18.05 15.88
C LEU A 278 11.68 18.25 17.28
N LEU A 279 11.52 19.51 17.74
CA LEU A 279 11.00 19.82 19.07
C LEU A 279 9.47 19.81 19.16
N SER A 280 8.78 20.30 18.12
CA SER A 280 7.32 20.51 18.11
C SER A 280 6.54 19.45 17.34
N ASP A 281 7.17 18.84 16.33
CA ASP A 281 6.48 18.04 15.31
C ASP A 281 6.78 16.54 15.41
N MET A 282 7.20 16.13 16.61
CA MET A 282 7.51 14.75 16.96
C MET A 282 6.52 14.19 17.96
N THR A 283 6.15 12.93 17.77
CA THR A 283 5.26 12.15 18.65
C THR A 283 5.96 10.83 18.99
N PRO A 284 6.22 10.54 20.27
CA PRO A 284 6.09 11.42 21.44
C PRO A 284 6.99 12.67 21.34
N PRO A 285 6.70 13.76 22.08
CA PRO A 285 7.57 14.94 22.06
C PRO A 285 8.95 14.59 22.61
N VAL A 286 10.00 15.25 22.07
CA VAL A 286 11.38 15.09 22.55
C VAL A 286 11.48 15.48 24.02
N ASN A 287 10.94 16.66 24.35
CA ASN A 287 10.87 17.15 25.71
C ASN A 287 9.54 16.68 26.31
N PRO A 288 9.57 15.80 27.32
CA PRO A 288 8.35 15.37 28.00
C PRO A 288 7.65 16.58 28.64
N PRO A 289 6.31 16.52 28.83
CA PRO A 289 5.59 17.64 29.43
C PRO A 289 6.09 17.89 30.86
N ALA A 290 6.16 19.17 31.24
CA ALA A 290 6.60 19.59 32.58
C ALA A 290 5.64 19.12 33.69
N GLU A 291 4.37 18.91 33.35
CA GLU A 291 3.34 18.42 34.24
C GLU A 291 2.69 17.17 33.63
N ILE A 292 2.45 16.16 34.46
CA ILE A 292 1.70 14.95 34.11
C ILE A 292 0.45 14.87 34.98
N GLU A 293 -0.58 14.18 34.49
CA GLU A 293 -1.73 13.83 35.31
C GLU A 293 -1.30 12.86 36.42
N ASP A 294 -1.74 13.11 37.64
CA ASP A 294 -1.41 12.30 38.80
C ASP A 294 -2.09 10.92 38.67
N PRO A 295 -1.33 9.83 38.52
CA PRO A 295 -1.91 8.50 38.36
C PRO A 295 -2.62 8.00 39.62
N GLU A 296 -2.33 8.59 40.79
CA GLU A 296 -2.93 8.24 42.07
C GLU A 296 -4.18 9.08 42.40
N ASP A 297 -4.47 10.11 41.59
CA ASP A 297 -5.69 10.89 41.74
C ASP A 297 -6.83 10.16 41.02
N HIS A 298 -7.91 9.88 41.74
CA HIS A 298 -9.06 9.16 41.21
C HIS A 298 -10.30 10.04 41.31
N LYS A 299 -11.21 9.83 40.35
CA LYS A 299 -12.50 10.51 40.33
C LYS A 299 -13.26 10.24 41.64
N PRO A 300 -13.63 11.28 42.40
CA PRO A 300 -14.49 11.14 43.57
C PRO A 300 -15.87 10.57 43.19
N GLU A 301 -16.45 9.73 44.05
CA GLU A 301 -17.77 9.12 43.82
C GLU A 301 -18.90 10.17 43.79
N ASP A 302 -18.72 11.30 44.47
CA ASP A 302 -19.66 12.42 44.55
C ASP A 302 -19.56 13.38 43.35
N TRP A 303 -18.62 13.15 42.42
CA TRP A 303 -18.44 14.00 41.25
C TRP A 303 -19.45 13.67 40.14
N ASP A 304 -20.45 14.53 39.96
CA ASP A 304 -21.45 14.37 38.92
C ASP A 304 -21.02 15.03 37.60
N GLU A 305 -20.74 14.18 36.61
CA GLU A 305 -20.37 14.59 35.24
C GLU A 305 -21.57 14.65 34.29
N ARG A 306 -22.78 14.33 34.77
CA ARG A 306 -23.97 14.35 33.92
C ARG A 306 -24.42 15.79 33.75
N PRO A 307 -24.34 16.37 32.54
CA PRO A 307 -24.77 17.75 32.32
C PRO A 307 -26.29 17.90 32.50
N LYS A 308 -27.04 16.83 32.21
CA LYS A 308 -28.50 16.81 32.32
C LYS A 308 -28.96 15.59 33.10
N ILE A 309 -29.97 15.79 33.94
CA ILE A 309 -30.65 14.74 34.71
C ILE A 309 -32.14 14.75 34.36
N GLN A 310 -32.80 13.61 34.54
CA GLN A 310 -34.26 13.56 34.47
C GLN A 310 -34.85 14.42 35.58
N ASP A 311 -35.86 15.22 35.25
CA ASP A 311 -36.55 16.06 36.22
C ASP A 311 -37.18 15.18 37.31
N PRO A 312 -36.71 15.26 38.57
CA PRO A 312 -37.24 14.44 39.65
C PRO A 312 -38.65 14.87 40.09
N THR A 313 -39.10 16.05 39.64
CA THR A 313 -40.43 16.59 39.96
C THR A 313 -41.48 16.25 38.92
N ALA A 314 -41.04 15.84 37.72
CA ALA A 314 -41.96 15.41 36.68
C ALA A 314 -42.53 14.02 37.02
N THR A 315 -43.85 13.93 37.03
CA THR A 315 -44.58 12.67 37.18
C THR A 315 -45.25 12.31 35.86
N LYS A 316 -45.38 11.00 35.61
CA LYS A 316 -46.13 10.48 34.46
C LYS A 316 -47.55 11.07 34.47
N PRO A 317 -48.00 11.72 33.37
CA PRO A 317 -49.38 12.17 33.23
C PRO A 317 -50.37 11.00 33.23
N ASP A 318 -51.56 11.22 33.81
CA ASP A 318 -52.62 10.19 33.86
C ASP A 318 -53.17 9.82 32.48
N ASP A 319 -53.00 10.69 31.47
CA ASP A 319 -53.43 10.48 30.08
C ASP A 319 -52.38 9.73 29.22
N TRP A 320 -51.30 9.24 29.85
CA TRP A 320 -50.22 8.52 29.20
C TRP A 320 -50.35 7.01 29.46
N ASP A 321 -51.04 6.31 28.56
CA ASP A 321 -51.15 4.87 28.59
C ASP A 321 -49.89 4.23 27.99
N GLU A 322 -49.13 3.49 28.80
CA GLU A 322 -47.90 2.80 28.36
C GLU A 322 -48.17 1.37 27.87
N ASP A 323 -49.35 0.83 28.20
CA ASP A 323 -49.77 -0.52 27.83
C ASP A 323 -50.55 -0.51 26.50
N ALA A 324 -50.85 0.68 25.97
CA ALA A 324 -51.38 0.84 24.62
C ALA A 324 -50.45 0.18 23.61
N ALA A 325 -50.99 -0.69 22.76
CA ALA A 325 -50.24 -1.26 21.65
C ALA A 325 -49.91 -0.17 20.62
N ALA A 326 -48.70 -0.22 20.05
CA ALA A 326 -48.29 0.68 18.98
C ALA A 326 -49.15 0.52 17.72
N GLN A 327 -49.68 -0.69 17.53
CA GLN A 327 -50.43 -1.12 16.36
C GLN A 327 -51.75 -1.72 16.81
N ILE A 328 -52.86 -1.29 16.21
CA ILE A 328 -54.19 -1.85 16.43
C ILE A 328 -54.73 -2.41 15.10
N PRO A 329 -55.52 -3.49 15.11
CA PRO A 329 -56.14 -3.97 13.87
C PRO A 329 -57.03 -2.89 13.24
N ASP A 330 -56.95 -2.73 11.93
CA ASP A 330 -57.84 -1.85 11.20
C ASP A 330 -59.25 -2.45 11.13
N GLU A 331 -60.19 -1.83 11.84
CA GLU A 331 -61.61 -2.21 11.81
C GLU A 331 -62.29 -1.82 10.50
N ALA A 332 -61.76 -0.83 9.78
CA ALA A 332 -62.27 -0.39 8.49
C ALA A 332 -61.80 -1.28 7.33
N ALA A 333 -60.70 -2.02 7.52
CA ALA A 333 -60.24 -3.01 6.56
C ALA A 333 -61.24 -4.17 6.46
N VAL A 334 -61.79 -4.36 5.27
CA VAL A 334 -62.63 -5.50 4.93
C VAL A 334 -61.80 -6.50 4.14
N LYS A 335 -61.99 -7.78 4.44
CA LYS A 335 -61.34 -8.87 3.72
C LYS A 335 -61.74 -8.83 2.23
N PRO A 336 -60.79 -8.85 1.29
CA PRO A 336 -61.11 -8.86 -0.14
C PRO A 336 -61.94 -10.08 -0.55
N ASP A 337 -62.89 -9.87 -1.47
CA ASP A 337 -63.67 -10.95 -2.06
C ASP A 337 -62.76 -11.84 -2.92
N GLY A 338 -62.78 -13.15 -2.68
CA GLY A 338 -61.94 -14.14 -3.40
C GLY A 338 -60.66 -14.58 -2.68
N TRP A 339 -60.45 -14.18 -1.42
CA TRP A 339 -59.35 -14.66 -0.58
C TRP A 339 -59.49 -16.17 -0.27
N LEU A 340 -58.41 -16.93 -0.47
CA LEU A 340 -58.37 -18.38 -0.29
C LEU A 340 -57.91 -18.74 1.13
N ASP A 341 -58.85 -18.91 2.09
CA ASP A 341 -58.48 -19.20 3.49
C ASP A 341 -57.91 -20.59 3.73
N GLU A 342 -58.32 -21.56 2.92
CA GLU A 342 -57.98 -22.97 3.10
C GLU A 342 -56.64 -23.34 2.46
N GLU A 343 -56.17 -22.52 1.51
CA GLU A 343 -54.90 -22.73 0.83
C GLU A 343 -53.78 -22.01 1.58
N PRO A 344 -52.68 -22.69 1.94
CA PRO A 344 -51.55 -22.04 2.58
C PRO A 344 -50.85 -21.09 1.59
N GLU A 345 -50.31 -19.98 2.12
CA GLU A 345 -49.56 -18.98 1.34
C GLU A 345 -48.28 -19.58 0.72
N TYR A 346 -47.67 -20.53 1.42
CA TYR A 346 -46.49 -21.27 0.98
C TYR A 346 -46.76 -22.77 0.99
N ILE A 347 -46.23 -23.46 -0.03
CA ILE A 347 -46.21 -24.91 -0.14
C ILE A 347 -44.76 -25.38 -0.22
N GLY A 348 -44.47 -26.59 0.26
CA GLY A 348 -43.15 -27.19 0.04
C GLY A 348 -42.91 -27.43 -1.44
N ASP A 349 -41.73 -27.09 -1.94
CA ASP A 349 -41.37 -27.28 -3.34
C ASP A 349 -41.44 -28.77 -3.72
N PRO A 350 -42.34 -29.19 -4.63
CA PRO A 350 -42.46 -30.58 -5.05
C PRO A 350 -41.26 -31.07 -5.88
N ALA A 351 -40.41 -30.16 -6.36
CA ALA A 351 -39.18 -30.48 -7.09
C ALA A 351 -37.94 -30.56 -6.18
N ALA A 352 -38.05 -30.13 -4.92
CA ALA A 352 -36.93 -30.24 -3.98
C ALA A 352 -36.75 -31.70 -3.55
N VAL A 353 -35.52 -32.20 -3.70
CA VAL A 353 -35.11 -33.52 -3.25
C VAL A 353 -34.15 -33.34 -2.08
N ARG A 354 -34.32 -34.17 -1.03
CA ARG A 354 -33.40 -34.19 0.10
C ARG A 354 -31.96 -34.47 -0.39
N PRO A 355 -30.97 -33.66 0.00
CA PRO A 355 -29.57 -33.93 -0.33
C PRO A 355 -29.11 -35.29 0.22
N ASP A 356 -28.23 -35.97 -0.52
CA ASP A 356 -27.69 -37.28 -0.11
C ASP A 356 -26.79 -37.22 1.14
N ASP A 357 -26.26 -36.03 1.46
CA ASP A 357 -25.41 -35.75 2.62
C ASP A 357 -26.20 -35.23 3.84
N TRP A 358 -27.54 -35.26 3.79
CA TRP A 358 -28.38 -34.82 4.91
C TRP A 358 -28.50 -35.94 5.96
N ASP A 359 -28.05 -35.66 7.18
CA ASP A 359 -28.13 -36.61 8.29
C ASP A 359 -29.25 -36.19 9.26
N GLU A 360 -30.31 -36.98 9.39
CA GLU A 360 -31.47 -36.62 10.24
C GLU A 360 -31.15 -36.58 11.75
N ASP A 361 -30.07 -37.23 12.21
CA ASP A 361 -29.65 -37.23 13.63
C ASP A 361 -28.82 -35.98 13.96
N MET A 362 -28.05 -35.47 13.00
CA MET A 362 -27.23 -34.26 13.15
C MET A 362 -27.93 -32.97 12.68
N ASP A 363 -28.65 -33.03 11.55
CA ASP A 363 -29.26 -31.88 10.86
C ASP A 363 -30.79 -31.76 11.09
N GLY A 364 -31.43 -32.81 11.62
CA GLY A 364 -32.87 -32.86 11.92
C GLY A 364 -33.74 -33.38 10.76
N GLU A 365 -35.07 -33.39 10.94
CA GLU A 365 -36.00 -33.81 9.89
C GLU A 365 -35.92 -32.85 8.69
N TRP A 366 -35.70 -33.40 7.50
CA TRP A 366 -35.62 -32.59 6.29
C TRP A 366 -36.99 -32.04 5.90
N GLU A 367 -37.11 -30.71 5.82
CA GLU A 367 -38.28 -30.02 5.30
C GLU A 367 -37.96 -29.37 3.94
N ALA A 368 -38.86 -29.54 2.97
CA ALA A 368 -38.69 -28.93 1.65
C ALA A 368 -38.73 -27.39 1.74
N PRO A 369 -37.92 -26.68 0.93
CA PRO A 369 -38.00 -25.22 0.81
C PRO A 369 -39.43 -24.76 0.49
N GLN A 370 -39.90 -23.74 1.20
CA GLN A 370 -41.24 -23.17 1.03
C GLN A 370 -41.27 -22.25 -0.20
N ILE A 371 -42.10 -22.56 -1.19
CA ILE A 371 -42.35 -21.74 -2.37
C ILE A 371 -43.74 -21.10 -2.29
N PRO A 372 -43.95 -19.88 -2.84
CA PRO A 372 -45.28 -19.28 -2.89
C PRO A 372 -46.21 -20.20 -3.69
N ASN A 373 -47.40 -20.47 -3.14
CA ASN A 373 -48.37 -21.36 -3.78
C ASN A 373 -48.86 -20.72 -5.09
N PRO A 374 -48.73 -21.39 -6.25
CA PRO A 374 -49.16 -20.85 -7.54
C PRO A 374 -50.66 -20.51 -7.59
N ALA A 375 -51.49 -21.18 -6.78
CA ALA A 375 -52.92 -20.86 -6.66
C ALA A 375 -53.16 -19.46 -6.06
N CYS A 376 -52.20 -18.95 -5.28
CA CYS A 376 -52.26 -17.66 -4.61
C CYS A 376 -51.85 -16.49 -5.50
N GLU A 377 -51.10 -16.74 -6.57
CA GLU A 377 -50.78 -15.72 -7.58
C GLU A 377 -52.03 -15.31 -8.39
N ALA A 378 -52.99 -16.22 -8.54
CA ALA A 378 -54.25 -15.98 -9.25
C ALA A 378 -55.35 -15.39 -8.36
N ALA A 379 -55.13 -15.29 -7.04
CA ALA A 379 -56.10 -14.82 -6.05
C ALA A 379 -55.61 -13.54 -5.34
N PRO A 380 -56.50 -12.76 -4.69
CA PRO A 380 -56.11 -11.58 -3.91
C PRO A 380 -55.22 -11.89 -2.69
N GLY A 381 -55.19 -13.14 -2.24
CA GLY A 381 -54.35 -13.63 -1.15
C GLY A 381 -54.79 -15.01 -0.66
N CYS A 382 -53.92 -15.62 0.15
CA CYS A 382 -54.07 -16.99 0.66
C CYS A 382 -53.77 -17.08 2.15
N GLY A 383 -54.22 -18.16 2.77
CA GLY A 383 -54.04 -18.47 4.18
C GLY A 383 -55.01 -17.70 5.07
N THR A 384 -54.83 -17.81 6.39
CA THR A 384 -55.72 -17.12 7.34
C THR A 384 -55.57 -15.61 7.22
N TRP A 385 -56.61 -14.93 6.72
CA TRP A 385 -56.59 -13.47 6.59
C TRP A 385 -56.38 -12.80 7.96
N LYS A 386 -55.29 -12.04 8.07
CA LYS A 386 -55.02 -11.17 9.21
C LYS A 386 -55.35 -9.73 8.81
N ARG A 387 -56.14 -9.05 9.66
CA ARG A 387 -56.43 -7.62 9.48
C ARG A 387 -55.11 -6.84 9.43
N PRO A 388 -54.95 -5.89 8.49
CA PRO A 388 -53.81 -5.01 8.52
C PRO A 388 -53.82 -4.24 9.84
N MET A 389 -52.63 -4.05 10.41
CA MET A 389 -52.48 -3.27 11.63
C MET A 389 -52.21 -1.81 11.25
N ILE A 390 -52.87 -0.88 11.93
CA ILE A 390 -52.67 0.55 11.77
C ILE A 390 -52.07 1.15 13.04
N ASP A 391 -51.33 2.25 12.87
CA ASP A 391 -50.77 3.01 13.98
C ASP A 391 -51.88 3.44 14.95
N ASN A 392 -51.73 3.09 16.22
CA ASN A 392 -52.68 3.49 17.25
C ASN A 392 -52.49 4.98 17.57
N PRO A 393 -53.48 5.85 17.33
CA PRO A 393 -53.35 7.29 17.60
C PRO A 393 -53.10 7.62 19.08
N ASN A 394 -53.45 6.71 19.99
CA ASN A 394 -53.27 6.88 21.43
C ASN A 394 -51.93 6.33 21.94
N TYR A 395 -51.12 5.70 21.08
CA TYR A 395 -49.82 5.18 21.49
C TYR A 395 -48.82 6.31 21.69
N LYS A 396 -48.41 6.54 22.93
CA LYS A 396 -47.40 7.55 23.30
C LYS A 396 -46.05 6.92 23.66
N GLY A 397 -45.97 5.59 23.78
CA GLY A 397 -44.76 4.87 24.17
C GLY A 397 -44.50 4.88 25.67
N LYS A 398 -43.28 4.54 26.11
CA LYS A 398 -42.91 4.64 27.54
C LYS A 398 -42.63 6.09 27.92
N TRP A 399 -43.25 6.57 28.98
CA TRP A 399 -43.06 7.94 29.44
C TRP A 399 -41.64 8.12 29.98
N LYS A 400 -40.98 9.19 29.56
CA LYS A 400 -39.66 9.60 30.06
C LYS A 400 -39.76 11.02 30.61
N PRO A 401 -39.25 11.29 31.83
CA PRO A 401 -39.22 12.64 32.36
C PRO A 401 -38.41 13.58 31.44
N PRO A 402 -38.76 14.88 31.36
CA PRO A 402 -37.95 15.86 30.66
C PRO A 402 -36.55 15.95 31.31
N MET A 403 -35.54 16.24 30.50
CA MET A 403 -34.16 16.41 30.97
C MET A 403 -33.94 17.86 31.38
N ILE A 404 -33.56 18.10 32.64
CA ILE A 404 -33.18 19.40 33.18
C ILE A 404 -31.66 19.48 33.36
N ASP A 405 -31.12 20.69 33.34
CA ASP A 405 -29.70 20.91 33.64
C ASP A 405 -29.43 20.51 35.09
N ASN A 406 -28.38 19.72 35.30
CA ASN A 406 -28.04 19.19 36.60
C ASN A 406 -27.41 20.28 37.49
N PRO A 407 -28.06 20.68 38.61
CA PRO A 407 -27.49 21.69 39.50
C PRO A 407 -26.16 21.28 40.13
N ASN A 408 -25.89 19.96 40.21
CA ASN A 408 -24.67 19.39 40.79
C ASN A 408 -23.60 19.06 39.74
N TYR A 409 -23.76 19.49 38.49
CA TYR A 409 -22.76 19.25 37.45
C TYR A 409 -21.46 19.97 37.77
N GLN A 410 -20.39 19.22 38.02
CA GLN A 410 -19.07 19.75 38.39
C GLN A 410 -18.11 19.85 37.19
N GLY A 411 -18.57 19.48 35.99
CA GLY A 411 -17.72 19.35 34.80
C GLY A 411 -17.24 17.92 34.59
N ILE A 412 -16.54 17.69 33.48
CA ILE A 412 -15.84 16.43 33.27
C ILE A 412 -14.62 16.42 34.19
N TRP A 413 -14.53 15.43 35.07
CA TRP A 413 -13.43 15.30 36.01
C TRP A 413 -12.12 15.06 35.26
N LYS A 414 -11.05 15.69 35.73
CA LYS A 414 -9.68 15.45 35.25
C LYS A 414 -8.76 15.29 36.46
N PRO A 415 -7.79 14.37 36.42
CA PRO A 415 -6.80 14.24 37.48
C PRO A 415 -6.04 15.55 37.69
N ARG A 416 -5.57 15.80 38.93
CA ARG A 416 -4.66 16.91 39.20
C ARG A 416 -3.37 16.76 38.40
N LYS A 417 -2.79 17.90 38.02
CA LYS A 417 -1.48 17.95 37.38
C LYS A 417 -0.39 18.01 38.44
N ILE A 418 0.58 17.09 38.35
CA ILE A 418 1.77 17.06 39.20
C ILE A 418 3.03 17.32 38.36
N PRO A 419 4.08 17.93 38.94
CA PRO A 419 5.36 18.10 38.25
C PRO A 419 5.92 16.73 37.83
N ASN A 420 6.32 16.61 36.56
CA ASN A 420 6.83 15.36 36.02
C ASN A 420 8.26 15.07 36.52
N PRO A 421 8.50 13.98 37.28
CA PRO A 421 9.84 13.64 37.74
C PRO A 421 10.83 13.35 36.59
N ALA A 422 10.30 12.83 35.48
CA ALA A 422 11.06 12.51 34.27
C ALA A 422 11.28 13.73 33.36
N TYR A 423 10.82 14.93 33.73
CA TYR A 423 10.98 16.14 32.93
C TYR A 423 12.46 16.44 32.64
N PHE A 424 12.82 16.60 31.37
CA PHE A 424 14.09 17.15 30.95
C PHE A 424 13.87 18.10 29.78
N GLU A 425 14.85 18.97 29.55
CA GLU A 425 14.82 19.93 28.46
C GLU A 425 16.07 19.73 27.62
N ASP A 426 15.90 19.21 26.41
CA ASP A 426 16.91 19.22 25.36
C ASP A 426 16.54 20.27 24.31
N LEU A 427 17.48 21.19 24.05
CA LEU A 427 17.34 22.27 23.08
C LEU A 427 18.01 21.94 21.74
N GLN A 428 18.80 20.87 21.68
CA GLN A 428 19.58 20.49 20.49
C GLN A 428 19.42 18.99 20.14
N PRO A 429 18.18 18.52 19.89
CA PRO A 429 17.93 17.14 19.48
C PRO A 429 18.65 16.73 18.19
N PHE A 430 19.08 17.69 17.36
CA PHE A 430 19.91 17.43 16.18
C PHE A 430 21.21 16.66 16.52
N LYS A 431 21.78 16.86 17.72
CA LYS A 431 23.03 16.19 18.15
C LYS A 431 22.79 14.73 18.55
N MET A 432 22.36 13.94 17.57
CA MET A 432 22.06 12.52 17.70
C MET A 432 23.34 11.67 17.72
N THR A 433 23.18 10.37 17.98
CA THR A 433 24.27 9.41 17.80
C THR A 433 24.75 9.41 16.35
N PRO A 434 26.07 9.40 16.09
CA PRO A 434 26.57 9.25 14.73
C PRO A 434 26.18 7.90 14.14
N PHE A 435 26.16 7.80 12.82
CA PHE A 435 25.86 6.57 12.09
C PHE A 435 26.99 6.24 11.10
N SER A 436 27.20 4.94 10.86
CA SER A 436 28.32 4.44 10.04
C SER A 436 27.91 3.53 8.90
N ALA A 437 26.65 3.11 8.85
CA ALA A 437 26.13 2.22 7.82
C ALA A 437 24.69 2.56 7.44
N VAL A 438 24.28 2.13 6.26
CA VAL A 438 22.91 2.18 5.77
C VAL A 438 22.41 0.75 5.63
N GLY A 439 21.20 0.48 6.13
CA GLY A 439 20.57 -0.83 6.06
C GLY A 439 19.13 -0.72 5.58
N LEU A 440 18.71 -1.71 4.81
CA LEU A 440 17.34 -1.94 4.39
C LEU A 440 16.87 -3.20 5.12
N GLU A 441 15.98 -3.04 6.10
CA GLU A 441 15.34 -4.16 6.80
C GLU A 441 13.84 -4.05 6.61
N LEU A 442 13.34 -4.84 5.66
CA LEU A 442 12.02 -4.68 5.07
C LEU A 442 11.25 -5.98 5.10
N TRP A 443 9.99 -5.90 5.48
CA TRP A 443 9.02 -6.95 5.22
C TRP A 443 8.07 -6.47 4.12
N SER A 444 7.81 -7.32 3.13
CA SER A 444 6.93 -6.98 2.01
C SER A 444 6.14 -8.18 1.53
N MET A 445 4.84 -7.98 1.31
CA MET A 445 3.92 -8.92 0.66
C MET A 445 3.98 -8.86 -0.87
N THR A 446 4.68 -7.87 -1.43
CA THR A 446 4.83 -7.66 -2.88
C THR A 446 6.31 -7.72 -3.27
N SER A 447 6.60 -8.35 -4.40
CA SER A 447 7.93 -8.40 -4.99
C SER A 447 8.14 -7.25 -5.98
N ASP A 448 9.38 -7.13 -6.45
CA ASP A 448 9.85 -6.20 -7.47
C ASP A 448 9.80 -4.73 -7.04
N ILE A 449 10.12 -4.46 -5.77
CA ILE A 449 10.40 -3.11 -5.28
C ILE A 449 11.82 -2.77 -5.72
N PHE A 450 11.95 -1.69 -6.51
CA PHE A 450 13.21 -1.21 -7.06
C PHE A 450 13.73 -0.06 -6.22
N PHE A 451 15.00 -0.12 -5.84
CA PHE A 451 15.72 0.90 -5.10
C PHE A 451 16.94 1.35 -5.89
N ASP A 452 17.17 2.66 -5.95
CA ASP A 452 18.33 3.19 -6.67
C ASP A 452 18.77 4.59 -6.16
N ASN A 453 19.93 5.04 -6.62
CA ASN A 453 20.48 6.38 -6.44
C ASN A 453 20.55 6.82 -4.96
N PHE A 454 21.05 5.94 -4.10
CA PHE A 454 21.31 6.24 -2.70
C PHE A 454 22.42 7.29 -2.59
N MET A 455 22.10 8.41 -1.95
CA MET A 455 23.02 9.53 -1.76
C MET A 455 22.90 10.08 -0.33
N ILE A 456 24.05 10.23 0.32
CA ILE A 456 24.14 10.87 1.64
C ILE A 456 25.21 11.96 1.58
N THR A 457 24.80 13.20 1.83
CA THR A 457 25.66 14.39 1.76
C THR A 457 25.29 15.42 2.82
N ASP A 458 26.14 16.43 2.96
CA ASP A 458 25.97 17.61 3.80
C ASP A 458 25.66 18.89 3.00
N ASP A 459 25.64 18.81 1.67
CA ASP A 459 25.34 19.95 0.78
C ASP A 459 24.12 19.71 -0.09
N ARG A 460 23.19 20.66 -0.05
CA ARG A 460 21.93 20.58 -0.80
C ARG A 460 22.14 20.64 -2.30
N ASN A 461 23.07 21.47 -2.78
CA ASN A 461 23.30 21.60 -4.22
C ASN A 461 23.85 20.31 -4.81
N THR A 462 24.70 19.61 -4.06
CA THR A 462 25.24 18.30 -4.44
C THR A 462 24.13 17.25 -4.55
N ALA A 463 23.20 17.22 -3.59
CA ALA A 463 22.03 16.33 -3.62
C ALA A 463 21.08 16.65 -4.80
N ASP A 464 20.76 17.92 -5.02
CA ASP A 464 19.87 18.36 -6.09
C ASP A 464 20.46 18.05 -7.49
N ARG A 465 21.78 18.17 -7.66
CA ARG A 465 22.44 17.78 -8.91
C ARG A 465 22.38 16.28 -9.14
N TRP A 466 22.71 15.48 -8.12
CA TRP A 466 22.60 14.02 -8.18
C TRP A 466 21.16 13.58 -8.52
N ALA A 467 20.16 14.22 -7.90
CA ALA A 467 18.75 14.00 -8.20
C ALA A 467 18.41 14.27 -9.68
N ASN A 468 18.94 15.35 -10.24
CA ASN A 468 18.65 15.74 -11.62
C ASN A 468 19.39 14.85 -12.64
N ASP A 469 20.61 14.43 -12.32
CA ASP A 469 21.43 13.56 -13.17
C ASP A 469 20.90 12.10 -13.16
N GLY A 470 20.33 11.63 -12.05
CA GLY A 470 19.68 10.31 -11.94
C GLY A 470 18.17 10.39 -12.24
N TRP A 471 17.35 10.49 -11.20
CA TRP A 471 15.89 10.57 -11.27
C TRP A 471 15.34 11.55 -12.31
N GLY A 472 15.95 12.73 -12.46
CA GLY A 472 15.51 13.75 -13.43
C GLY A 472 15.50 13.22 -14.87
N LEU A 473 16.49 12.41 -15.24
CA LEU A 473 16.53 11.74 -16.54
C LEU A 473 15.43 10.66 -16.65
N LYS A 474 15.23 9.86 -15.59
CA LYS A 474 14.20 8.81 -15.55
C LYS A 474 12.81 9.41 -15.74
N LYS A 475 12.48 10.44 -14.97
CA LYS A 475 11.20 11.15 -15.05
C LYS A 475 10.98 11.77 -16.43
N ALA A 476 12.01 12.35 -17.04
CA ALA A 476 11.90 12.92 -18.38
C ALA A 476 11.64 11.84 -19.43
N ALA A 477 12.32 10.68 -19.34
CA ALA A 477 12.12 9.55 -20.22
C ALA A 477 10.73 8.91 -20.06
N GLU A 478 10.27 8.74 -18.82
CA GLU A 478 8.93 8.25 -18.50
C GLU A 478 7.84 9.19 -19.05
N SER A 479 7.97 10.50 -18.80
CA SER A 479 7.00 11.51 -19.28
C SER A 479 6.97 11.58 -20.81
N ALA A 480 8.13 11.48 -21.47
CA ALA A 480 8.20 11.43 -22.93
C ALA A 480 7.50 10.18 -23.49
N ALA A 481 7.72 9.01 -22.87
CA ALA A 481 7.08 7.76 -23.26
C ALA A 481 5.54 7.83 -23.09
N GLU A 482 5.05 8.44 -22.01
CA GLU A 482 3.62 8.64 -21.79
C GLU A 482 2.99 9.57 -22.82
N SER A 483 3.66 10.69 -23.14
CA SER A 483 3.18 11.61 -24.18
C SER A 483 3.13 10.95 -25.56
N ALA A 484 4.12 10.13 -25.89
CA ALA A 484 4.14 9.35 -27.12
C ALA A 484 3.01 8.31 -27.14
N ALA A 485 2.79 7.58 -26.04
CA ALA A 485 1.70 6.63 -25.92
C ALA A 485 0.32 7.28 -26.02
N ALA A 486 0.12 8.45 -25.40
CA ALA A 486 -1.11 9.22 -25.48
C ALA A 486 -1.39 9.69 -26.91
N SER A 487 -0.37 10.24 -27.60
CA SER A 487 -0.50 10.65 -29.00
C SER A 487 -0.78 9.47 -29.95
N ALA A 488 -0.17 8.31 -29.70
CA ALA A 488 -0.43 7.10 -30.49
C ALA A 488 -1.81 6.51 -30.23
N ALA A 489 -2.34 6.61 -29.00
CA ALA A 489 -3.71 6.21 -28.68
C ALA A 489 -4.75 7.14 -29.32
N GLU A 490 -4.45 8.44 -29.38
CA GLU A 490 -5.30 9.42 -30.07
C GLU A 490 -5.29 9.20 -31.59
N TYR A 491 -4.12 8.92 -32.17
CA TYR A 491 -3.99 8.59 -33.61
C TYR A 491 -4.71 7.29 -33.98
N LYS A 492 -4.66 6.25 -33.13
CA LYS A 492 -5.41 5.00 -33.33
C LYS A 492 -6.93 5.19 -33.22
N LYS A 493 -7.40 6.15 -32.43
CA LYS A 493 -8.84 6.48 -32.32
C LYS A 493 -9.36 7.21 -33.56
N THR A 494 -8.50 7.89 -34.32
CA THR A 494 -8.86 8.55 -35.59
C THR A 494 -8.75 7.64 -36.82
N ASP A 495 -8.15 6.45 -36.69
CA ASP A 495 -7.89 5.49 -37.78
C ASP A 495 -8.80 4.24 -37.72
N GLU A 496 -9.76 4.19 -36.78
CA GLU A 496 -10.90 3.28 -36.91
C GLU A 496 -11.82 3.79 -38.04
N ALA A 497 -11.86 3.03 -39.15
CA ALA A 497 -12.66 3.33 -40.32
C ALA A 497 -14.12 3.60 -39.95
N GLN A 498 -14.60 4.81 -40.27
CA GLN A 498 -16.04 5.07 -40.36
C GLN A 498 -16.64 4.08 -41.36
N PRO A 499 -17.79 3.44 -41.07
CA PRO A 499 -18.43 2.55 -42.03
C PRO A 499 -18.76 3.32 -43.32
N ASP A 500 -18.33 2.75 -44.44
CA ASP A 500 -18.63 3.19 -45.81
C ASP A 500 -20.13 3.48 -45.96
N VAL A 501 -20.48 4.75 -46.17
CA VAL A 501 -21.79 5.14 -46.68
C VAL A 501 -21.62 5.42 -48.17
N LYS A 502 -21.93 4.43 -49.00
CA LYS A 502 -22.30 4.64 -50.40
C LYS A 502 -23.39 3.66 -50.82
N GLU A 503 -24.31 4.22 -51.62
CA GLU A 503 -25.50 3.64 -52.27
C GLU A 503 -26.71 3.58 -51.31
N GLU A 504 -27.83 4.29 -51.51
CA GLU A 504 -28.54 4.63 -52.75
C GLU A 504 -29.31 5.97 -52.54
N GLU A 505 -29.20 6.92 -53.45
CA GLU A 505 -30.24 7.96 -53.66
C GLU A 505 -30.14 8.44 -55.11
N GLU A 506 -30.71 7.63 -56.01
CA GLU A 506 -31.04 8.00 -57.38
C GLU A 506 -32.51 7.60 -57.57
N GLU A 507 -33.44 8.51 -57.32
CA GLU A 507 -34.71 8.67 -58.06
C GLU A 507 -35.51 9.88 -57.52
N GLU A 508 -36.21 10.55 -58.44
CA GLU A 508 -37.15 11.68 -58.27
C GLU A 508 -36.61 13.13 -58.32
N GLU A 509 -35.99 13.50 -59.46
CA GLU A 509 -36.37 14.74 -60.16
C GLU A 509 -37.38 14.39 -61.27
N ALA A 510 -38.67 14.69 -61.06
CA ALA A 510 -39.61 15.20 -62.08
C ALA A 510 -41.06 15.19 -61.58
N GLU A 511 -41.50 16.28 -60.99
CA GLU A 511 -42.84 16.88 -61.09
C GLU A 511 -42.81 18.14 -60.21
N GLU A 512 -43.28 19.32 -60.55
CA GLU A 512 -43.60 20.00 -61.80
C GLU A 512 -43.70 21.47 -61.36
N ALA A 513 -43.27 22.41 -62.19
CA ALA A 513 -43.40 23.83 -61.89
C ALA A 513 -44.87 24.28 -61.96
N GLU A 514 -45.39 24.96 -60.94
CA GLU A 514 -46.44 25.96 -61.16
C GLU A 514 -46.46 27.08 -60.11
N GLU A 515 -46.14 28.27 -60.63
CA GLU A 515 -46.67 29.61 -60.33
C GLU A 515 -46.55 30.28 -58.95
N ALA A 516 -46.07 31.53 -59.05
CA ALA A 516 -45.93 32.51 -57.99
C ALA A 516 -47.14 33.46 -57.94
N GLU A 517 -47.47 33.86 -56.68
CA GLU A 517 -48.11 35.13 -56.24
C GLU A 517 -49.63 35.34 -56.52
N PRO A 518 -50.37 36.27 -55.83
CA PRO A 518 -49.95 37.29 -54.85
C PRO A 518 -50.86 37.61 -53.62
N SER A 519 -50.32 38.45 -52.72
CA SER A 519 -50.96 39.59 -52.00
C SER A 519 -51.81 39.47 -50.71
N GLY A 520 -51.22 39.96 -49.59
CA GLY A 520 -51.78 41.02 -48.71
C GLY A 520 -52.76 40.67 -47.55
N PRO A 521 -53.09 41.63 -46.65
CA PRO A 521 -52.28 41.98 -45.47
C PRO A 521 -53.08 42.15 -44.15
N GLY A 522 -52.39 42.29 -43.00
CA GLY A 522 -52.88 43.12 -41.88
C GLY A 522 -52.70 42.58 -40.46
N GLY A 523 -52.38 43.47 -39.52
CA GLY A 523 -52.70 43.26 -38.09
C GLY A 523 -51.65 43.76 -37.08
N TYR A 524 -51.84 44.98 -36.60
CA TYR A 524 -51.19 45.59 -35.43
C TYR A 524 -51.42 44.77 -34.13
N GLN A 525 -50.48 44.75 -33.17
CA GLN A 525 -50.66 45.42 -31.86
C GLN A 525 -49.42 45.36 -30.92
N LEU A 526 -49.17 46.50 -30.27
CA LEU A 526 -48.27 46.79 -29.14
C LEU A 526 -48.54 45.91 -27.90
N TRP A 527 -47.57 45.76 -26.98
CA TRP A 527 -47.51 46.49 -25.69
C TRP A 527 -46.27 46.10 -24.83
N LEU A 528 -45.62 47.14 -24.31
CA LEU A 528 -44.58 47.16 -23.26
C LEU A 528 -45.12 46.72 -21.88
N GLN A 529 -44.26 46.13 -21.04
CA GLN A 529 -44.07 46.46 -19.61
C GLN A 529 -42.81 45.71 -19.09
N LEU A 530 -41.70 46.40 -18.78
CA LEU A 530 -41.29 46.90 -17.44
C LEU A 530 -41.34 45.79 -16.35
N LEU A 531 -40.22 45.35 -15.75
CA LEU A 531 -39.49 46.08 -14.70
C LEU A 531 -38.05 45.57 -14.47
N CYS A 532 -37.14 46.53 -14.27
CA CYS A 532 -35.78 46.45 -13.68
C CYS A 532 -35.80 45.83 -12.27
N ARG A 533 -34.85 44.93 -11.91
CA ARG A 533 -33.51 45.15 -11.27
C ARG A 533 -33.56 45.79 -9.86
N PRO A 534 -32.53 45.63 -8.99
CA PRO A 534 -31.23 44.96 -9.17
C PRO A 534 -31.02 43.71 -8.30
#